data_AF-A0A2V5L3Z6-F1
#
_entry.id   AF-A0A2V5L3Z6-F1
#
_cell.length_a   1.000
_cell.length_b   1.000
_cell.length_c   1.000
_cell.angle_alpha   90.00
_cell.angle_beta   90.00
_cell.angle_gamma   90.00
#
_symmetry.space_group_name_H-M   'P 1'
#
loop_
_entity.id
_entity.type
_entity.pdbx_description
1 polymer ?
#
loop_
_entity_poly.entity_id
_entity_poly.type
_entity_poly.pdbx_seq_one_letter_code
_entity_poly.pdbx_strand_id
1 'polypeptide(L)'
;MNATRLTYTRGSRKTLWFGVLGTVVVIVGSILFGYAQTQKKEAEKMNPTKPVPTDAELKSQLTKDQYHITRECGTETPFHNAYWDNHEPGIYVDIVTGEPLFSSLDKFDSGTGWPSFTKPISPDKVTEKKDSSFGMERTEVRGKASDSHLGHVFYDGPAPTGQRFCVNSTALRFIPVDKLKEEGYSQYLSLFQQQGGEANPQSE
;
A
#
# COMPACT_ATOMS: atom_id res chain seq x y z
N MET A 1 31.95 67.45 51.12
CA MET A 1 31.55 66.03 51.20
C MET A 1 30.25 65.88 50.41
N ASN A 2 30.31 65.46 49.13
CA ASN A 2 29.11 65.18 48.33
C ASN A 2 29.13 63.70 47.95
N ALA A 3 28.21 62.93 48.54
CA ALA A 3 28.02 61.52 48.22
C ALA A 3 27.02 61.41 47.06
N THR A 4 27.50 61.03 45.88
CA THR A 4 26.65 60.72 44.72
C THR A 4 25.97 59.38 44.94
N ARG A 5 24.65 59.38 45.17
CA ARG A 5 23.84 58.15 45.18
C ARG A 5 23.60 57.67 43.75
N LEU A 6 24.12 56.48 43.43
CA LEU A 6 23.71 55.70 42.26
C LEU A 6 22.31 55.13 42.51
N THR A 7 21.33 55.51 41.69
CA THR A 7 20.00 54.90 41.67
C THR A 7 19.98 53.76 40.65
N TYR A 8 19.72 52.54 41.14
CA TYR A 8 19.56 51.33 40.32
C TYR A 8 18.13 51.25 39.80
N THR A 9 17.94 51.34 38.48
CA THR A 9 16.63 51.13 37.84
C THR A 9 16.33 49.63 37.72
N ARG A 10 15.27 49.20 38.41
CA ARG A 10 14.79 47.81 38.43
C ARG A 10 14.30 47.40 37.03
N GLY A 11 15.01 46.50 36.36
CA GLY A 11 14.64 45.97 35.04
C GLY A 11 13.23 45.36 34.98
N SER A 12 12.54 45.57 33.86
CA SER A 12 11.14 45.17 33.63
C SER A 12 10.98 43.65 33.61
N ARG A 13 10.13 43.12 34.51
CA ARG A 13 9.79 41.68 34.55
C ARG A 13 9.15 41.17 33.24
N LYS A 14 8.59 42.05 32.40
CA LYS A 14 7.89 41.67 31.16
C LYS A 14 8.84 41.13 30.08
N THR A 15 10.04 41.70 29.93
CA THR A 15 11.03 41.23 28.94
C THR A 15 11.56 39.85 29.30
N LEU A 16 11.70 39.54 30.59
CA LEU A 16 12.07 38.21 31.07
C LEU A 16 11.00 37.16 30.72
N TRP A 17 9.71 37.50 30.89
CA TRP A 17 8.60 36.60 30.56
C TRP A 17 8.47 36.33 29.06
N PHE A 18 8.67 37.34 28.20
CA PHE A 18 8.70 37.12 26.75
C PHE A 18 9.88 36.23 26.30
N GLY A 19 11.04 36.40 26.93
CA GLY A 19 12.20 35.53 26.68
C GLY A 19 11.91 34.08 27.05
N VAL A 20 11.35 33.84 28.25
CA VAL A 20 10.98 32.50 28.74
C VAL A 20 9.90 31.87 27.86
N LEU A 21 8.86 32.61 27.47
CA LEU A 21 7.82 32.11 26.58
C LEU A 21 8.38 31.70 25.21
N GLY A 22 9.26 32.52 24.64
CA GLY A 22 9.95 32.20 23.40
C GLY A 22 10.81 30.93 23.50
N THR A 23 11.51 30.73 24.64
CA THR A 23 12.32 29.52 24.84
C THR A 23 11.44 28.27 24.96
N VAL A 24 10.31 28.36 25.67
CA VAL A 24 9.37 27.24 25.82
C VAL A 24 8.78 26.84 24.47
N VAL A 25 8.38 27.80 23.63
CA VAL A 25 7.86 27.52 22.28
C VAL A 25 8.89 26.79 21.42
N VAL A 26 10.16 27.21 21.45
CA VAL A 26 11.24 26.56 20.70
C VAL A 26 11.50 25.13 21.20
N ILE A 27 11.49 24.92 22.52
CA ILE A 27 11.69 23.58 23.11
C ILE A 27 10.54 22.65 22.73
N VAL A 28 9.28 23.08 22.91
CA VAL A 28 8.11 22.29 22.55
C VAL A 28 8.08 22.01 21.06
N GLY A 29 8.37 23.01 20.22
CA GLY A 29 8.47 22.84 18.77
C GLY A 29 9.55 21.83 18.37
N SER A 30 10.71 21.86 19.03
CA SER A 30 11.81 20.90 18.77
C SER A 30 11.44 19.47 19.18
N ILE A 31 10.75 19.30 20.31
CA ILE A 31 10.25 17.99 20.77
C ILE A 31 9.19 17.45 19.79
N LEU A 32 8.20 18.27 19.42
CA LEU A 32 7.16 17.89 18.46
C LEU A 32 7.75 17.56 17.09
N PHE A 33 8.72 18.34 16.61
CA PHE A 33 9.41 18.07 15.35
C PHE A 33 10.21 16.76 15.43
N GLY A 34 10.94 16.53 16.52
CA GLY A 34 11.64 15.26 16.74
C GLY A 34 10.69 14.07 16.74
N TYR A 35 9.52 14.19 17.39
CA TYR A 35 8.49 13.17 17.40
C TYR A 35 7.93 12.91 16.00
N ALA A 36 7.64 13.96 15.24
CA ALA A 36 7.17 13.86 13.86
C ALA A 36 8.21 13.20 12.93
N GLN A 37 9.50 13.51 13.10
CA GLN A 37 10.58 12.88 12.33
C GLN A 37 10.71 11.38 12.65
N THR A 38 10.60 11.00 13.92
CA THR A 38 10.60 9.58 14.31
C THR A 38 9.41 8.85 13.69
N GLN A 39 8.21 9.42 13.78
CA GLN A 39 7.00 8.83 13.18
C GLN A 39 7.14 8.66 11.66
N LYS A 40 7.68 9.66 10.96
CA LYS A 40 7.92 9.58 9.52
C LYS A 40 8.91 8.45 9.18
N LYS A 41 10.01 8.33 9.93
CA LYS A 41 11.04 7.32 9.70
C LYS A 41 10.56 5.90 10.00
N GLU A 42 9.71 5.74 11.02
CA GLU A 42 9.04 4.46 11.28
C GLU A 42 8.03 4.11 10.18
N ALA A 43 7.25 5.08 9.69
CA ALA A 43 6.33 4.88 8.58
C ALA A 43 7.05 4.53 7.27
N GLU A 44 8.18 5.17 6.96
CA GLU A 44 9.01 4.84 5.80
C GLU A 44 9.63 3.43 5.90
N LYS A 45 10.03 2.99 7.10
CA LYS A 45 10.42 1.60 7.33
C LYS A 45 9.28 0.60 7.12
N MET A 46 8.03 1.04 7.24
CA MET A 46 6.81 0.22 7.09
C MET A 46 6.16 0.36 5.70
N ASN A 47 6.81 1.03 4.73
CA ASN A 47 6.36 0.99 3.34
C ASN A 47 7.34 0.17 2.49
N PRO A 48 7.07 -1.13 2.28
CA PRO A 48 7.94 -2.02 1.54
C PRO A 48 7.91 -1.80 0.02
N THR A 49 7.16 -0.79 -0.46
CA THR A 49 7.09 -0.43 -1.87
C THR A 49 8.44 0.09 -2.36
N LYS A 50 9.04 -0.63 -3.30
CA LYS A 50 10.33 -0.32 -3.93
C LYS A 50 10.14 0.64 -5.11
N PRO A 51 11.16 1.45 -5.44
CA PRO A 51 11.18 2.20 -6.69
C PRO A 51 11.12 1.25 -7.88
N VAL A 52 10.50 1.70 -8.97
CA VAL A 52 10.39 0.91 -10.22
C VAL A 52 11.79 0.77 -10.84
N PRO A 53 12.31 -0.46 -11.02
CA PRO A 53 13.58 -0.68 -11.70
C PRO A 53 13.51 -0.28 -13.18
N THR A 54 14.67 -0.05 -13.78
CA THR A 54 14.78 0.14 -15.24
C THR A 54 14.42 -1.14 -15.99
N ASP A 55 14.07 -1.02 -17.27
CA ASP A 55 13.73 -2.18 -18.12
C ASP A 55 14.86 -3.24 -18.17
N ALA A 56 16.11 -2.79 -18.21
CA ALA A 56 17.27 -3.68 -18.20
C ALA A 56 17.40 -4.44 -16.88
N GLU A 57 17.16 -3.76 -15.75
CA GLU A 57 17.14 -4.41 -14.44
C GLU A 57 15.99 -5.41 -14.32
N LEU A 58 14.78 -5.05 -14.78
CA LEU A 58 13.62 -5.93 -14.80
C LEU A 58 13.89 -7.22 -15.57
N LYS A 59 14.52 -7.16 -16.75
CA LYS A 59 14.90 -8.34 -17.53
C LYS A 59 15.85 -9.29 -16.79
N SER A 60 16.63 -8.77 -15.85
CA SER A 60 17.56 -9.57 -15.05
C SER A 60 16.97 -10.08 -13.74
N GLN A 61 16.02 -9.35 -13.16
CA GLN A 61 15.42 -9.67 -11.86
C GLN A 61 14.20 -10.58 -11.98
N LEU A 62 13.42 -10.40 -13.05
CA LEU A 62 12.20 -11.17 -13.29
C LEU A 62 12.50 -12.45 -14.07
N THR A 63 11.70 -13.48 -13.81
CA THR A 63 11.61 -14.63 -14.72
C THR A 63 11.07 -14.19 -16.07
N LYS A 64 11.27 -15.02 -17.10
CA LYS A 64 10.78 -14.72 -18.46
C LYS A 64 9.27 -14.49 -18.48
N ASP A 65 8.51 -15.32 -17.77
CA ASP A 65 7.04 -15.21 -17.73
C ASP A 65 6.59 -13.98 -16.95
N GLN A 66 7.25 -13.66 -15.83
CA GLN A 66 7.00 -12.42 -15.09
C GLN A 66 7.24 -11.20 -15.95
N TYR A 67 8.36 -11.15 -16.67
CA TYR A 67 8.65 -10.03 -17.56
C TYR A 67 7.62 -9.95 -18.71
N HIS A 68 7.35 -11.07 -19.38
CA HIS A 68 6.39 -11.15 -20.48
C HIS A 68 4.99 -10.68 -20.07
N ILE A 69 4.50 -11.15 -18.92
CA ILE A 69 3.18 -10.78 -18.42
C ILE A 69 3.16 -9.31 -17.98
N THR A 70 4.09 -8.90 -17.11
CA THR A 70 4.03 -7.56 -16.51
C THR A 70 4.41 -6.44 -17.47
N ARG A 71 5.29 -6.68 -18.46
CA ARG A 71 5.81 -5.63 -19.36
C ARG A 71 5.28 -5.73 -20.78
N GLU A 72 5.00 -6.93 -21.27
CA GLU A 72 4.58 -7.17 -22.67
C GLU A 72 3.09 -7.52 -22.78
N CYS A 73 2.33 -7.34 -21.69
CA CYS A 73 0.90 -7.61 -21.61
C CYS A 73 0.53 -9.07 -21.94
N GLY A 74 1.42 -10.01 -21.61
CA GLY A 74 1.16 -11.44 -21.69
C GLY A 74 0.06 -11.89 -20.73
N THR A 75 -0.41 -13.13 -20.90
CA THR A 75 -1.40 -13.74 -20.01
C THR A 75 -0.99 -15.18 -19.70
N GLU A 76 -1.00 -15.55 -18.42
CA GLU A 76 -0.67 -16.91 -17.97
C GLU A 76 -1.77 -17.91 -18.30
N THR A 77 -1.43 -19.20 -18.26
CA THR A 77 -2.39 -20.28 -18.57
C THR A 77 -3.44 -20.41 -17.47
N PRO A 78 -4.74 -20.52 -17.80
CA PRO A 78 -5.79 -20.71 -16.81
C PRO A 78 -5.60 -22.04 -16.07
N PHE A 79 -5.92 -22.05 -14.77
CA PHE A 79 -5.82 -23.19 -13.84
C PHE A 79 -4.41 -23.78 -13.67
N HIS A 80 -3.40 -23.17 -14.28
CA HIS A 80 -2.00 -23.59 -14.22
C HIS A 80 -1.14 -22.43 -13.75
N ASN A 81 -1.54 -21.84 -12.63
CA ASN A 81 -0.87 -20.69 -12.02
C ASN A 81 -0.93 -20.78 -10.49
N ALA A 82 -0.20 -19.90 -9.81
CA ALA A 82 0.07 -20.06 -8.39
C ALA A 82 -1.11 -19.72 -7.47
N TYR A 83 -2.04 -18.86 -7.90
CA TYR A 83 -3.01 -18.26 -6.99
C TYR A 83 -4.47 -18.40 -7.40
N TRP A 84 -4.80 -19.11 -8.49
CA TRP A 84 -6.21 -19.32 -8.86
C TRP A 84 -7.01 -19.97 -7.72
N ASP A 85 -6.47 -21.01 -7.08
CA ASP A 85 -7.07 -21.77 -5.98
C ASP A 85 -6.53 -21.39 -4.58
N ASN A 86 -5.78 -20.29 -4.47
CA ASN A 86 -5.29 -19.84 -3.17
C ASN A 86 -6.42 -19.21 -2.35
N HIS A 87 -6.65 -19.72 -1.13
CA HIS A 87 -7.65 -19.22 -0.18
C HIS A 87 -7.05 -18.75 1.15
N GLU A 88 -5.73 -18.72 1.27
CA GLU A 88 -5.09 -18.30 2.51
C GLU A 88 -5.34 -16.81 2.80
N PRO A 89 -5.52 -16.43 4.08
CA PRO A 89 -5.65 -15.03 4.46
C PRO A 89 -4.33 -14.30 4.23
N GLY A 90 -4.37 -13.20 3.48
CA GLY A 90 -3.18 -12.40 3.17
C GLY A 90 -3.44 -11.33 2.13
N ILE A 91 -2.38 -10.66 1.69
CA ILE A 91 -2.44 -9.66 0.62
C ILE A 91 -1.64 -10.12 -0.59
N TYR A 92 -2.01 -9.60 -1.76
CA TYR A 92 -1.29 -9.77 -3.00
C TYR A 92 -0.63 -8.45 -3.37
N VAL A 93 0.69 -8.48 -3.49
CA VAL A 93 1.51 -7.32 -3.83
C VAL A 93 2.04 -7.43 -5.25
N ASP A 94 2.33 -6.30 -5.87
CA ASP A 94 3.01 -6.22 -7.16
C ASP A 94 4.35 -6.97 -7.09
N ILE A 95 4.61 -7.88 -8.03
CA ILE A 95 5.86 -8.63 -8.08
C ILE A 95 7.10 -7.73 -8.29
N VAL A 96 6.92 -6.57 -8.94
CA VAL A 96 7.99 -5.62 -9.28
C VAL A 96 8.31 -4.71 -8.11
N THR A 97 7.29 -4.05 -7.55
CA THR A 97 7.49 -3.00 -6.53
C THR A 97 7.22 -3.48 -5.12
N GLY A 98 6.45 -4.55 -4.93
CA GLY A 98 5.89 -4.90 -3.63
C GLY A 98 4.76 -3.98 -3.17
N GLU A 99 4.22 -3.12 -4.05
CA GLU A 99 3.04 -2.32 -3.71
C GLU A 99 1.82 -3.25 -3.47
N PRO A 100 1.09 -3.12 -2.36
CA PRO A 100 -0.14 -3.88 -2.14
C PRO A 100 -1.22 -3.53 -3.15
N LEU A 101 -1.74 -4.56 -3.84
CA LEU A 101 -2.73 -4.39 -4.91
C LEU A 101 -4.09 -4.99 -4.55
N PHE A 102 -4.11 -6.18 -3.95
CA PHE A 102 -5.36 -6.89 -3.62
C PHE A 102 -5.30 -7.53 -2.24
N SER A 103 -6.47 -7.79 -1.66
CA SER A 103 -6.64 -8.53 -0.41
C SER A 103 -7.31 -9.86 -0.68
N SER A 104 -6.94 -10.92 0.05
CA SER A 104 -7.66 -12.20 0.00
C SER A 104 -9.11 -12.08 0.45
N LEU A 105 -9.46 -11.04 1.24
CA LEU A 105 -10.83 -10.75 1.66
C LEU A 105 -11.77 -10.41 0.50
N ASP A 106 -11.19 -9.89 -0.59
CA ASP A 106 -11.92 -9.52 -1.81
C ASP A 106 -11.73 -10.55 -2.93
N LYS A 107 -10.95 -11.62 -2.68
CA LYS A 107 -10.76 -12.73 -3.62
C LYS A 107 -11.98 -13.65 -3.59
N PHE A 108 -12.39 -14.15 -4.76
CA PHE A 108 -13.47 -15.11 -4.89
C PHE A 108 -13.22 -16.10 -6.04
N ASP A 109 -13.93 -17.22 -6.01
CA ASP A 109 -13.87 -18.23 -7.06
C ASP A 109 -14.77 -17.86 -8.23
N SER A 110 -14.15 -17.34 -9.29
CA SER A 110 -14.86 -16.97 -10.52
C SER A 110 -15.07 -18.12 -11.49
N GLY A 111 -14.33 -19.23 -11.31
CA GLY A 111 -14.30 -20.33 -12.27
C GLY A 111 -13.58 -20.01 -13.58
N THR A 112 -12.89 -18.88 -13.70
CA THR A 112 -12.17 -18.51 -14.94
C THR A 112 -10.77 -19.10 -15.06
N GLY A 113 -10.20 -19.57 -13.95
CA GLY A 113 -8.85 -20.13 -13.90
C GLY A 113 -7.75 -19.12 -13.57
N TRP A 114 -8.10 -17.89 -13.21
CA TRP A 114 -7.17 -16.88 -12.71
C TRP A 114 -7.66 -16.31 -11.37
N PRO A 115 -6.76 -15.87 -10.47
CA PRO A 115 -7.18 -15.20 -9.24
C PRO A 115 -8.06 -14.00 -9.58
N SER A 116 -9.24 -13.98 -8.95
CA SER A 116 -10.29 -13.01 -9.25
C SER A 116 -10.67 -12.25 -7.98
N PHE A 117 -10.74 -10.93 -8.08
CA PHE A 117 -11.04 -10.05 -6.96
C PHE A 117 -12.23 -9.14 -7.26
N THR A 118 -13.01 -8.77 -6.25
CA THR A 118 -14.16 -7.87 -6.41
C THR A 118 -13.77 -6.39 -6.45
N LYS A 119 -12.60 -6.04 -5.88
CA LYS A 119 -12.01 -4.70 -5.87
C LYS A 119 -10.50 -4.76 -5.54
N PRO A 120 -9.72 -3.73 -5.91
CA PRO A 120 -8.37 -3.55 -5.39
C PRO A 120 -8.40 -3.20 -3.90
N ILE A 121 -7.26 -3.39 -3.22
CA ILE A 121 -7.10 -3.06 -1.79
C ILE A 121 -7.33 -1.56 -1.54
N SER A 122 -7.04 -0.73 -2.53
CA SER A 122 -7.41 0.68 -2.58
C SER A 122 -7.52 1.14 -4.04
N PRO A 123 -8.52 1.97 -4.39
CA PRO A 123 -8.76 2.39 -5.79
C PRO A 123 -7.61 3.20 -6.39
N ASP A 124 -6.74 3.78 -5.56
CA ASP A 124 -5.57 4.53 -6.02
C ASP A 124 -4.36 3.63 -6.33
N LYS A 125 -4.46 2.30 -6.22
CA LYS A 125 -3.34 1.36 -6.43
C LYS A 125 -3.30 0.73 -7.81
N VAL A 126 -4.40 0.80 -8.53
CA VAL A 126 -4.51 0.30 -9.90
C VAL A 126 -4.95 1.41 -10.85
N THR A 127 -4.60 1.27 -12.13
CA THR A 127 -5.10 2.10 -13.21
C THR A 127 -5.86 1.24 -14.21
N GLU A 128 -6.96 1.78 -14.71
CA GLU A 128 -7.76 1.17 -15.76
C GLU A 128 -7.41 1.81 -17.10
N LYS A 129 -7.19 0.98 -18.12
CA LYS A 129 -6.84 1.42 -19.46
C LYS A 129 -7.69 0.68 -20.48
N LYS A 130 -8.17 1.39 -21.50
CA LYS A 130 -8.89 0.78 -22.60
C LYS A 130 -7.97 -0.15 -23.40
N ASP A 131 -8.40 -1.39 -23.63
CA ASP A 131 -7.71 -2.40 -24.42
C ASP A 131 -8.62 -2.87 -25.56
N SER A 132 -8.22 -2.59 -26.80
CA SER A 132 -8.91 -3.01 -28.03
C SER A 132 -8.17 -4.15 -28.77
N SER A 133 -7.25 -4.83 -28.08
CA SER A 133 -6.44 -5.91 -28.65
C SER A 133 -7.30 -7.14 -28.97
N PHE A 134 -6.85 -7.95 -29.93
CA PHE A 134 -7.53 -9.18 -30.36
C PHE A 134 -8.98 -8.98 -30.83
N GLY A 135 -9.36 -7.76 -31.23
CA GLY A 135 -10.71 -7.43 -31.70
C GLY A 135 -11.77 -7.41 -30.60
N MET A 136 -11.36 -7.36 -29.33
CA MET A 136 -12.25 -7.26 -28.17
C MET A 136 -12.11 -5.89 -27.51
N GLU A 137 -13.19 -5.38 -26.92
CA GLU A 137 -13.16 -4.17 -26.11
C GLU A 137 -13.16 -4.56 -24.63
N ARG A 138 -12.02 -4.39 -23.96
CA ARG A 138 -11.82 -4.74 -22.55
C ARG A 138 -11.21 -3.56 -21.80
N THR A 139 -11.23 -3.65 -20.47
CA THR A 139 -10.53 -2.72 -19.60
C THR A 139 -9.34 -3.44 -18.98
N GLU A 140 -8.14 -3.09 -19.44
CA GLU A 140 -6.88 -3.52 -18.84
C GLU A 140 -6.71 -2.90 -17.45
N VAL A 141 -6.18 -3.69 -16.52
CA VAL A 141 -5.81 -3.25 -15.17
C VAL A 141 -4.29 -3.30 -15.05
N ARG A 142 -3.70 -2.20 -14.58
CA ARG A 142 -2.25 -2.07 -14.37
C ARG A 142 -1.95 -1.60 -12.94
N GLY A 143 -0.80 -1.97 -12.41
CA GLY A 143 -0.29 -1.43 -11.14
C GLY A 143 0.04 0.04 -11.32
N LYS A 144 -0.46 0.93 -10.46
CA LYS A 144 -0.31 2.38 -10.68
C LYS A 144 1.13 2.85 -10.57
N ALA A 145 1.88 2.32 -9.60
CA ALA A 145 3.28 2.73 -9.39
C ALA A 145 4.21 2.18 -10.48
N SER A 146 4.05 0.91 -10.85
CA SER A 146 4.95 0.15 -11.73
C SER A 146 4.59 0.21 -13.21
N ASP A 147 3.35 0.57 -13.52
CA ASP A 147 2.72 0.35 -14.83
C ASP A 147 2.80 -1.12 -15.29
N SER A 148 2.90 -2.07 -14.35
CA SER A 148 2.87 -3.51 -14.65
C SER A 148 1.47 -3.91 -15.12
N HIS A 149 1.39 -4.63 -16.25
CA HIS A 149 0.15 -5.30 -16.65
C HIS A 149 -0.21 -6.36 -15.60
N LEU A 150 -1.44 -6.26 -15.08
CA LEU A 150 -1.97 -7.19 -14.09
C LEU A 150 -2.96 -8.15 -14.74
N GLY A 151 -3.85 -7.63 -15.59
CA GLY A 151 -4.90 -8.39 -16.25
C GLY A 151 -6.02 -7.46 -16.72
N HIS A 152 -7.27 -7.85 -16.48
CA HIS A 152 -8.44 -7.11 -16.93
C HIS A 152 -9.54 -7.06 -15.88
N VAL A 153 -10.36 -6.02 -15.92
CA VAL A 153 -11.58 -5.92 -15.11
C VAL A 153 -12.81 -6.12 -15.99
N PHE A 154 -13.74 -6.92 -15.48
CA PHE A 154 -15.04 -7.22 -16.09
C PHE A 154 -16.17 -6.82 -15.14
N TYR A 155 -17.38 -6.66 -15.68
CA TYR A 155 -18.58 -6.26 -14.94
C TYR A 155 -19.56 -7.43 -14.74
N ASP A 156 -19.02 -8.64 -14.61
CA ASP A 156 -19.71 -9.92 -14.40
C ASP A 156 -19.38 -10.54 -13.04
N GLY A 157 -18.88 -9.72 -12.09
CA GLY A 157 -18.53 -10.15 -10.74
C GLY A 157 -19.73 -10.20 -9.79
N PRO A 158 -19.52 -10.68 -8.55
CA PRO A 158 -20.57 -10.72 -7.54
C PRO A 158 -20.94 -9.32 -7.04
N ALA A 159 -22.13 -9.21 -6.45
CA ALA A 159 -22.53 -8.02 -5.69
C ALA A 159 -21.57 -7.80 -4.50
N PRO A 160 -21.40 -6.55 -4.02
CA PRO A 160 -22.10 -5.33 -4.43
C PRO A 160 -21.44 -4.57 -5.57
N THR A 161 -20.16 -4.84 -5.88
CA THR A 161 -19.43 -4.06 -6.90
C THR A 161 -19.84 -4.47 -8.31
N GLY A 162 -20.22 -5.73 -8.53
CA GLY A 162 -20.41 -6.31 -9.86
C GLY A 162 -19.11 -6.43 -10.65
N GLN A 163 -17.97 -6.11 -10.05
CA GLN A 163 -16.67 -6.09 -10.71
C GLN A 163 -15.92 -7.40 -10.47
N ARG A 164 -15.18 -7.83 -11.49
CA ARG A 164 -14.27 -8.95 -11.43
C ARG A 164 -12.92 -8.55 -12.00
N PHE A 165 -11.98 -8.25 -11.12
CA PHE A 165 -10.57 -8.06 -11.44
C PHE A 165 -9.95 -9.44 -11.65
N CYS A 166 -9.79 -9.82 -12.92
CA CYS A 166 -9.18 -11.08 -13.34
C CYS A 166 -7.69 -10.83 -13.58
N VAL A 167 -6.83 -11.33 -12.69
CA VAL A 167 -5.42 -10.93 -12.60
C VAL A 167 -4.51 -12.13 -12.83
N ASN A 168 -3.34 -11.92 -13.41
CA ASN A 168 -2.31 -12.96 -13.53
C ASN A 168 -1.61 -13.15 -12.17
N SER A 169 -1.55 -14.39 -11.68
CA SER A 169 -0.77 -14.77 -10.50
C SER A 169 0.69 -14.41 -10.64
N THR A 170 1.24 -14.56 -11.85
CA THR A 170 2.65 -14.26 -12.15
C THR A 170 2.99 -12.77 -11.99
N ALA A 171 2.00 -11.88 -12.06
CA ALA A 171 2.18 -10.45 -11.77
C ALA A 171 2.13 -10.12 -10.27
N LEU A 172 1.84 -11.10 -9.42
CA LEU A 172 1.59 -10.94 -7.99
C LEU A 172 2.59 -11.75 -7.14
N ARG A 173 2.78 -11.30 -5.92
CA ARG A 173 3.37 -12.07 -4.84
C ARG A 173 2.41 -12.09 -3.65
N PHE A 174 2.09 -13.28 -3.16
CA PHE A 174 1.24 -13.43 -1.99
C PHE A 174 2.06 -13.27 -0.69
N ILE A 175 1.47 -12.61 0.31
CA ILE A 175 2.02 -12.45 1.65
C ILE A 175 0.95 -12.87 2.65
N PRO A 176 1.13 -14.01 3.36
CA PRO A 176 0.15 -14.46 4.33
C PRO A 176 0.10 -13.52 5.55
N VAL A 177 -1.04 -13.51 6.25
CA VAL A 177 -1.29 -12.59 7.38
C VAL A 177 -0.21 -12.64 8.46
N ASP A 178 0.29 -13.84 8.77
CA ASP A 178 1.34 -14.06 9.78
C ASP A 178 2.70 -13.47 9.38
N LYS A 179 2.93 -13.23 8.09
CA LYS A 179 4.14 -12.61 7.53
C LYS A 179 4.04 -11.12 7.26
N LEU A 180 2.84 -10.53 7.31
CA LEU A 180 2.64 -9.10 7.05
C LEU A 180 3.54 -8.21 7.92
N LYS A 181 3.65 -8.50 9.22
CA LYS A 181 4.47 -7.69 10.13
C LYS A 181 5.96 -7.79 9.79
N GLU A 182 6.44 -9.02 9.59
CA GLU A 182 7.84 -9.32 9.30
C GLU A 182 8.29 -8.68 7.98
N GLU A 183 7.42 -8.70 6.97
CA GLU A 183 7.70 -8.15 5.65
C GLU A 183 7.41 -6.64 5.51
N GLY A 184 7.01 -5.97 6.59
CA GLY A 184 6.81 -4.52 6.61
C GLY A 184 5.42 -4.04 6.19
N TYR A 185 4.42 -4.91 6.09
CA TYR A 185 3.03 -4.62 5.73
C TYR A 185 2.09 -4.53 6.94
N SER A 186 2.63 -4.14 8.10
CA SER A 186 1.90 -4.16 9.39
C SER A 186 0.59 -3.38 9.38
N GLN A 187 0.51 -2.30 8.60
CA GLN A 187 -0.69 -1.47 8.44
C GLN A 187 -1.90 -2.26 7.90
N TYR A 188 -1.67 -3.34 7.15
CA TYR A 188 -2.73 -4.18 6.58
C TYR A 188 -3.24 -5.26 7.52
N LEU A 189 -2.60 -5.50 8.67
CA LEU A 189 -3.08 -6.45 9.69
C LEU A 189 -4.50 -6.12 10.16
N SER A 190 -4.83 -4.83 10.23
CA SER A 190 -6.14 -4.34 10.65
C SER A 190 -7.30 -4.86 9.79
N LEU A 191 -7.06 -5.11 8.50
CA LEU A 191 -8.06 -5.66 7.57
C LEU A 191 -8.55 -7.03 8.04
N PHE A 192 -7.66 -7.85 8.59
CA PHE A 192 -7.94 -9.24 8.98
C PHE A 192 -8.38 -9.38 10.44
N GLN A 193 -8.10 -8.38 11.27
CA GLN A 193 -8.56 -8.36 12.67
C GLN A 193 -10.05 -8.03 12.77
N GLN A 194 -10.57 -7.20 11.87
CA GLN A 194 -11.97 -6.78 11.87
C GLN A 194 -12.95 -7.92 11.58
N GLN A 195 -12.53 -9.01 10.92
CA GLN A 195 -13.40 -10.16 10.63
C GLN A 195 -13.45 -11.21 11.75
N GLY A 196 -12.53 -11.18 12.72
CA GLY A 196 -12.54 -12.12 13.85
C GLY A 196 -13.61 -11.83 14.93
N GLY A 197 -14.36 -10.74 14.78
CA GLY A 197 -15.41 -10.30 15.73
C GLY A 197 -16.85 -10.64 15.32
N GLU A 198 -17.07 -11.12 14.09
CA GLU A 198 -18.39 -11.54 13.59
C GLU A 198 -18.39 -13.04 13.33
N ALA A 199 -18.34 -13.83 14.41
CA ALA A 199 -18.76 -15.23 14.35
C ALA A 199 -20.27 -15.26 14.09
N ASN A 200 -20.66 -15.43 12.83
CA ASN A 200 -22.06 -15.59 12.40
C ASN A 200 -22.64 -16.89 13.01
N PRO A 201 -23.67 -16.83 13.87
CA PRO A 201 -24.26 -18.02 14.48
C PRO A 201 -25.44 -18.49 13.63
N GLN A 202 -25.22 -19.05 12.44
CA GLN A 202 -26.28 -19.78 11.73
C GLN A 202 -25.72 -20.96 10.95
N SER A 203 -25.65 -22.10 11.63
CA SER A 203 -25.77 -23.42 11.02
C SER A 203 -26.90 -24.15 11.75
N GLU A 204 -28.11 -24.08 11.19
CA GLU A 204 -29.18 -25.06 11.36
C GLU A 204 -29.75 -25.39 9.97
#